data_AF-A0A124HR86-F1
#
_entry.id   AF-A0A124HR86-F1
#
_cell.length_a   1.000
_cell.length_b   1.000
_cell.length_c   1.000
_cell.angle_alpha   90.00
_cell.angle_beta   90.00
_cell.angle_gamma   90.00
#
_symmetry.space_group_name_H-M   'P 1'
#
loop_
_entity.id
_entity.type
_entity.pdbx_description
1 polymer ?
#
loop_
_entity_poly.entity_id
_entity_poly.type
_entity_poly.pdbx_seq_one_letter_code
_entity_poly.pdbx_strand_id
1 'polypeptide(L)'
;MRAHTKATEHGRCLKCRRPLRKPTPDGYGPKCRAKLRRAARTDTTHPKWQTAKAMELLELGAIVPLRQNRIFLVVSDDGTELYRTAATGQCNCPAGLRSVRCYHSVAAHLVAAA
;
A
#
# COMPACT_ATOMS: atom_id res chain seq x y z
N MET A 1 -24.40 -18.09 -5.88
CA MET A 1 -23.20 -18.27 -6.74
C MET A 1 -22.30 -17.05 -6.57
N ARG A 2 -21.12 -17.17 -5.93
CA ARG A 2 -20.14 -16.06 -5.87
C ARG A 2 -19.38 -16.03 -7.19
N ALA A 3 -19.51 -14.95 -7.95
CA ALA A 3 -18.70 -14.73 -9.14
C ALA A 3 -17.24 -14.50 -8.69
N HIS A 4 -16.35 -15.41 -9.06
CA HIS A 4 -14.91 -15.17 -8.92
C HIS A 4 -14.49 -14.14 -9.98
N THR A 5 -14.40 -12.88 -9.56
CA THR A 5 -13.83 -11.82 -10.40
C THR A 5 -12.32 -12.08 -10.49
N LYS A 6 -11.80 -12.22 -11.72
CA LYS A 6 -10.36 -12.37 -11.95
C LYS A 6 -9.63 -11.16 -11.36
N ALA A 7 -8.62 -11.40 -10.53
CA ALA A 7 -7.78 -10.33 -9.99
C ALA A 7 -7.17 -9.54 -11.17
N THR A 8 -7.30 -8.22 -11.12
CA THR A 8 -6.72 -7.36 -12.15
C THR A 8 -5.21 -7.41 -12.01
N GLU A 9 -4.51 -7.86 -13.05
CA GLU A 9 -3.04 -7.87 -13.07
C GLU A 9 -2.51 -6.56 -13.66
N HIS A 10 -1.46 -6.02 -13.05
CA HIS A 10 -0.86 -4.77 -13.51
C HIS A 10 0.31 -5.04 -14.48
N GLY A 11 0.19 -4.57 -15.73
CA GLY A 11 1.28 -4.65 -16.71
C GLY A 11 2.41 -3.63 -16.50
N ARG A 12 2.25 -2.67 -15.59
CA ARG A 12 3.24 -1.64 -15.24
C ARG A 12 3.32 -1.50 -13.72
N CYS A 13 4.52 -1.22 -13.22
CA CYS A 13 4.72 -0.93 -11.81
C CYS A 13 3.91 0.32 -11.40
N LEU A 14 3.06 0.21 -10.39
CA LEU A 14 2.25 1.33 -9.88
C LEU A 14 3.12 2.48 -9.37
N LYS A 15 4.31 2.18 -8.88
CA LYS A 15 5.26 3.16 -8.35
C LYS A 15 6.11 3.84 -9.42
N CYS A 16 6.94 3.07 -10.13
CA CYS A 16 7.94 3.60 -11.06
C CYS A 16 7.49 3.58 -12.53
N ARG A 17 6.27 3.08 -12.81
CA ARG A 17 5.65 3.01 -14.15
C ARG A 17 6.40 2.16 -15.19
N ARG A 18 7.51 1.52 -14.81
CA ARG A 18 8.25 0.59 -15.67
C ARG A 18 7.34 -0.57 -16.09
N PRO A 19 7.33 -0.96 -17.38
CA PRO A 19 6.65 -2.17 -17.84
C PRO A 19 7.14 -3.41 -17.08
N LEU A 20 6.22 -4.28 -16.71
CA LEU A 20 6.53 -5.55 -16.07
C LEU A 20 6.54 -6.65 -17.13
N ARG A 21 7.62 -7.45 -17.15
CA ARG A 21 7.72 -8.61 -18.06
C ARG A 21 6.66 -9.67 -17.74
N LYS A 22 6.32 -9.81 -16.47
CA LYS A 22 5.20 -10.60 -15.95
C LYS A 22 4.32 -9.65 -15.15
N PRO A 23 3.03 -9.49 -15.49
CA PRO A 23 2.09 -8.72 -14.68
C PRO A 23 2.07 -9.22 -13.23
N THR A 24 1.78 -8.32 -12.28
CA THR A 24 1.69 -8.70 -10.86
C THR A 24 0.38 -8.22 -10.25
N PRO A 25 -0.19 -9.00 -9.29
CA PRO A 25 -1.44 -8.63 -8.63
C PRO A 25 -1.27 -7.45 -7.66
N ASP A 26 -0.11 -7.33 -7.00
CA ASP A 26 0.21 -6.23 -6.10
C ASP A 26 0.61 -4.92 -6.81
N GLY A 27 0.79 -4.98 -8.14
CA GLY A 27 1.18 -3.85 -8.94
C GLY A 27 2.63 -3.40 -8.81
N TYR A 28 3.50 -4.10 -8.08
CA TYR A 28 4.90 -3.71 -7.91
C TYR A 28 5.88 -4.61 -8.68
N GLY A 29 6.78 -3.98 -9.43
CA GLY A 29 7.92 -4.66 -10.04
C GLY A 29 8.99 -5.08 -9.02
N PRO A 30 9.88 -6.03 -9.36
CA PRO A 30 10.83 -6.64 -8.41
C PRO A 30 11.76 -5.63 -7.73
N LYS A 31 12.24 -4.62 -8.47
CA LYS A 31 13.09 -3.56 -7.90
C LYS A 31 12.33 -2.71 -6.88
N CYS A 32 11.12 -2.24 -7.21
CA CYS A 32 10.31 -1.45 -6.29
C CYS A 32 9.90 -2.28 -5.06
N ARG A 33 9.52 -3.54 -5.26
CA ARG A 33 9.21 -4.46 -4.16
C ARG A 33 10.39 -4.67 -3.21
N ALA A 34 11.60 -4.84 -3.75
CA ALA A 34 12.82 -4.94 -2.94
C ALA A 34 13.08 -3.67 -2.13
N LYS A 35 12.86 -2.48 -2.71
CA LYS A 35 12.99 -1.22 -1.99
C LYS A 35 11.95 -1.05 -0.89
N LEU A 36 10.69 -1.40 -1.14
CA LEU A 36 9.63 -1.38 -0.12
C LEU A 36 9.98 -2.29 1.05
N ARG A 37 10.40 -3.53 0.77
CA ARG A 37 10.84 -4.49 1.78
C ARG A 37 12.05 -3.99 2.56
N ARG A 38 13.02 -3.35 1.90
CA ARG A 38 14.16 -2.73 2.58
C ARG A 38 13.71 -1.61 3.51
N ALA A 39 12.87 -0.68 3.02
CA ALA A 39 12.35 0.43 3.80
C ALA A 39 11.60 -0.05 5.05
N ALA A 40 10.75 -1.07 4.90
CA ALA A 40 10.04 -1.68 6.02
C ALA A 40 10.99 -2.34 7.04
N ARG A 41 12.02 -3.07 6.59
CA ARG A 41 13.00 -3.68 7.50
C ARG A 41 13.80 -2.64 8.29
N THR A 42 14.14 -1.52 7.64
CA THR A 42 14.92 -0.43 8.25
C THR A 42 14.06 0.60 8.97
N ASP A 43 12.73 0.44 8.98
CA ASP A 43 11.83 1.35 9.67
C ASP A 43 11.98 1.21 11.19
N THR A 44 12.44 2.29 11.82
CA THR A 44 12.56 2.47 13.27
C THR A 44 11.57 3.49 13.81
N THR A 45 10.80 4.16 12.92
CA THR A 45 9.86 5.23 13.30
C THR A 45 8.53 4.66 13.79
N HIS A 46 8.15 3.47 13.32
CA HIS A 46 6.87 2.85 13.64
C HIS A 46 7.04 1.57 14.46
N PRO A 47 6.06 1.23 15.32
CA PRO A 47 5.99 -0.07 15.94
C PRO A 47 6.00 -1.19 14.90
N LYS A 48 6.72 -2.29 15.18
CA LYS A 48 6.92 -3.38 14.21
C LYS A 48 5.61 -3.99 13.69
N TRP A 49 4.57 -4.04 14.52
CA TRP A 49 3.26 -4.53 14.10
C TRP A 49 2.59 -3.62 13.04
N GLN A 50 2.80 -2.29 13.11
CA GLN A 50 2.26 -1.36 12.12
C GLN A 50 2.98 -1.53 10.77
N THR A 51 4.30 -1.65 10.81
CA THR A 51 5.11 -1.89 9.61
C THR A 51 4.76 -3.26 8.99
N ALA A 52 4.49 -4.29 9.80
CA ALA A 52 4.06 -5.59 9.33
C ALA A 52 2.69 -5.52 8.61
N LYS A 53 1.67 -4.92 9.23
CA LYS A 53 0.35 -4.71 8.58
C LYS A 53 0.44 -3.83 7.34
N ALA A 54 1.31 -2.82 7.35
CA ALA A 54 1.56 -1.99 6.17
C ALA A 54 2.16 -2.79 5.00
N MET A 55 3.06 -3.72 5.29
CA MET A 55 3.62 -4.62 4.27
C MET A 55 2.59 -5.63 3.77
N GLU A 56 1.74 -6.15 4.63
CA GLU A 56 0.62 -7.02 4.23
C GLU A 56 -0.29 -6.32 3.21
N LEU A 57 -0.69 -5.06 3.46
CA LEU A 57 -1.46 -4.28 2.48
C LEU A 57 -0.78 -4.19 1.12
N LEU A 58 0.55 -3.97 1.12
CA LEU A 58 1.34 -3.85 -0.11
C LEU A 58 1.43 -5.17 -0.86
N GLU A 59 1.59 -6.30 -0.16
CA GLU A 59 1.72 -7.62 -0.76
C GLU A 59 0.38 -8.16 -1.27
N LEU A 60 -0.73 -7.80 -0.62
CA LEU A 60 -2.09 -8.12 -1.06
C LEU A 60 -2.59 -7.20 -2.19
N GLY A 61 -1.87 -6.12 -2.52
CA GLY A 61 -2.38 -5.11 -3.46
C GLY A 61 -3.56 -4.30 -2.90
N ALA A 62 -3.76 -4.31 -1.58
CA ALA A 62 -4.83 -3.61 -0.88
C ALA A 62 -4.58 -2.09 -0.72
N ILE A 63 -3.54 -1.57 -1.37
CA ILE A 63 -3.22 -0.14 -1.45
C ILE A 63 -2.82 0.25 -2.87
N VAL A 64 -3.49 1.25 -3.44
CA VAL A 64 -3.21 1.75 -4.80
C VAL A 64 -3.01 3.27 -4.81
N PRO A 65 -2.02 3.79 -5.56
CA PRO A 65 -1.81 5.22 -5.69
C PRO A 65 -2.83 5.86 -6.65
N LEU A 66 -3.40 7.00 -6.27
CA LEU A 66 -4.36 7.76 -7.09
C LEU A 66 -3.77 9.04 -7.71
N ARG A 67 -2.76 9.64 -7.08
CA ARG A 67 -2.19 10.97 -7.43
C ARG A 67 -0.67 10.98 -7.30
N GLN A 68 0.06 10.42 -8.27
CA GLN A 68 1.53 10.41 -8.29
C GLN A 68 2.16 9.95 -6.95
N ASN A 69 1.61 8.91 -6.31
CA ASN A 69 2.04 8.40 -5.00
C ASN A 69 1.98 9.42 -3.84
N ARG A 70 1.15 10.48 -3.95
CA ARG A 70 0.86 11.40 -2.84
C ARG A 70 -0.36 10.98 -2.05
N ILE A 71 -1.41 10.53 -2.75
CA ILE A 71 -2.67 10.05 -2.20
C ILE A 71 -2.91 8.62 -2.66
N PHE A 72 -3.41 7.80 -1.73
CA PHE A 72 -3.65 6.38 -1.92
C PHE A 72 -5.06 6.02 -1.50
N LEU A 73 -5.61 5.02 -2.17
CA LEU A 73 -6.80 4.30 -1.75
C LEU A 73 -6.35 3.00 -1.09
N VAL A 74 -6.93 2.67 0.06
CA VAL A 74 -6.54 1.51 0.87
C VAL A 74 -7.80 0.77 1.29
N VAL A 75 -7.79 -0.55 1.17
CA VAL A 75 -8.88 -1.41 1.64
C VAL A 75 -8.73 -1.64 3.14
N SER A 76 -9.84 -1.66 3.87
CA SER A 76 -9.85 -2.09 5.28
C SER A 76 -9.45 -3.56 5.41
N ASP A 77 -9.04 -3.95 6.61
CA ASP A 77 -8.58 -5.31 6.91
C ASP A 77 -9.63 -6.39 6.63
N ASP A 78 -10.91 -6.08 6.88
CA ASP A 78 -12.07 -6.94 6.63
C ASP A 78 -12.62 -6.84 5.20
N GLY A 79 -12.04 -5.96 4.37
CA GLY A 79 -12.46 -5.77 2.99
C GLY A 79 -13.76 -4.98 2.79
N THR A 80 -14.36 -4.40 3.85
CA THR A 80 -15.67 -3.76 3.79
C THR A 80 -15.63 -2.27 3.45
N GLU A 81 -14.51 -1.59 3.74
CA GLU A 81 -14.36 -0.15 3.59
C GLU A 81 -13.14 0.23 2.75
N LEU A 82 -13.20 1.44 2.18
CA LEU A 82 -12.11 2.06 1.45
C LEU A 82 -11.70 3.37 2.14
N TYR A 83 -10.43 3.45 2.50
CA TYR A 83 -9.83 4.63 3.10
C TYR A 83 -8.97 5.39 2.11
N ARG A 84 -8.98 6.71 2.20
CA ARG A 84 -8.02 7.60 1.57
C ARG A 84 -6.93 7.95 2.58
N THR A 85 -5.69 7.82 2.14
CA THR A 85 -4.53 8.15 2.95
C THR A 85 -3.52 8.96 2.15
N ALA A 86 -2.88 9.92 2.80
CA ALA A 86 -1.79 10.70 2.25
C ALA A 86 -0.45 10.13 2.76
N ALA A 87 0.59 10.19 1.93
CA ALA A 87 1.95 9.81 2.33
C ALA A 87 2.49 10.60 3.53
N THR A 88 1.88 11.76 3.80
CA THR A 88 2.20 12.68 4.90
C THR A 88 1.53 12.33 6.23
N GLY A 89 0.78 11.22 6.29
CA GLY A 89 0.27 10.66 7.55
C GLY A 89 -1.25 10.79 7.75
N GLN A 90 -1.94 11.62 6.96
CA GLN A 90 -3.39 11.82 7.09
C GLN A 90 -4.13 10.63 6.50
N CYS A 91 -5.04 10.03 7.27
CA CYS A 91 -5.90 8.94 6.80
C CYS A 91 -7.32 9.14 7.33
N ASN A 92 -8.33 8.83 6.52
CA ASN A 92 -9.74 8.92 6.93
C ASN A 92 -10.28 7.64 7.59
N CYS A 93 -9.42 6.69 7.97
CA CYS A 93 -9.85 5.53 8.75
C CYS A 93 -10.19 5.94 10.21
N PRO A 94 -10.91 5.10 10.98
CA PRO A 94 -11.30 5.45 12.35
C PRO A 94 -10.14 5.85 13.28
N ALA A 95 -8.94 5.27 13.09
CA ALA A 95 -7.75 5.67 13.83
C ALA A 95 -7.20 7.03 13.35
N GLY A 96 -7.13 7.25 12.04
CA GLY A 96 -6.62 8.49 11.45
C GLY A 96 -7.52 9.69 11.72
N LEU A 97 -8.84 9.51 11.74
CA LEU A 97 -9.81 10.55 12.15
C LEU A 97 -9.64 10.97 13.61
N ARG A 98 -9.11 10.08 14.45
CA ARG A 98 -8.72 10.37 15.85
C ARG A 98 -7.28 10.86 15.98
N SER A 99 -6.63 11.21 14.87
CA SER A 99 -5.22 11.63 14.80
C SER A 99 -4.22 10.59 15.34
N VAL A 100 -4.60 9.30 15.33
CA VAL A 100 -3.72 8.18 15.69
C VAL A 100 -3.04 7.66 14.43
N ARG A 101 -1.73 7.41 14.52
CA ARG A 101 -0.97 6.81 13.41
C ARG A 101 -1.51 5.41 13.10
N CYS A 102 -1.97 5.22 11.86
CA CYS A 102 -2.52 3.96 11.38
C CYS A 102 -1.60 3.28 10.35
N TYR A 103 -1.66 1.96 10.25
CA TYR A 103 -0.84 1.19 9.30
C TYR A 103 -1.13 1.55 7.82
N HIS A 104 -2.32 2.07 7.49
CA HIS A 104 -2.62 2.60 6.15
C HIS A 104 -1.69 3.76 5.77
N SER A 105 -1.46 4.69 6.71
CA SER A 105 -0.56 5.83 6.50
C SER A 105 0.91 5.40 6.43
N VAL A 106 1.30 4.36 7.18
CA VAL A 106 2.63 3.76 7.11
C VAL A 106 2.87 3.12 5.74
N ALA A 107 1.89 2.37 5.21
CA ALA A 107 1.97 1.79 3.87
C ALA A 107 2.15 2.87 2.79
N ALA A 108 1.35 3.94 2.86
CA ALA A 108 1.48 5.08 1.95
C ALA A 108 2.86 5.75 2.04
N HIS A 109 3.37 5.94 3.25
CA HIS A 109 4.70 6.51 3.49
C HIS A 109 5.80 5.63 2.86
N LEU A 110 5.77 4.31 3.09
CA LEU A 110 6.73 3.37 2.50
C LEU A 110 6.71 3.44 0.96
N VAL A 111 5.52 3.56 0.35
CA VAL A 111 5.41 3.71 -1.11
C VAL A 111 5.97 5.05 -1.59
N ALA A 112 5.73 6.15 -0.88
CA ALA A 112 6.24 7.45 -1.28
C ALA A 112 7.77 7.60 -1.09
N ALA A 113 8.35 6.95 -0.08
CA ALA A 113 9.75 7.13 0.30
C ALA A 113 10.76 6.26 -0.48
N ALA A 114 10.36 5.09 -1.00
CA ALA A 114 11.28 4.17 -1.71
C ALA A 114 11.59 4.57 -3.17
#